data_AF-A0A835I3I9-F1
#
_entry.id   AF-A0A835I3I9-F1
#
_cell.length_a   1.000
_cell.length_b   1.000
_cell.length_c   1.000
_cell.angle_alpha   90.00
_cell.angle_beta   90.00
_cell.angle_gamma   90.00
#
_symmetry.space_group_name_H-M   'P 1'
#
loop_
_entity.id
_entity.type
_entity.pdbx_description
1 polymer ?
#
loop_
_entity_poly.entity_id
_entity_poly.type
_entity_poly.pdbx_seq_one_letter_code
_entity_poly.pdbx_strand_id
1 'polypeptide(L)' 'MEVEPIIRSALDGNNEGTNKQPGIVPQALEKLLSLAACDNSILYSFLMSMLEVYMGSLRGLICRAPKLPQKNTRPPLN' A
#
# COMPACT_ATOMS: atom_id res chain seq x y z
N MET A 1 -0.74 10.49 -24.80
CA MET A 1 -0.90 9.71 -23.55
C MET A 1 0.07 10.33 -22.55
N GLU A 2 -0.43 11.23 -21.71
CA GLU A 2 0.39 12.03 -20.78
C GLU A 2 0.84 11.13 -19.61
N VAL A 3 2.07 10.62 -19.68
CA VAL A 3 2.75 9.89 -18.58
C VAL A 3 3.20 10.83 -17.44
N GLU A 4 3.09 12.14 -17.65
CA GLU A 4 3.56 13.20 -16.78
C GLU A 4 2.94 13.31 -15.38
N PRO A 5 1.63 13.03 -15.14
CA PRO A 5 1.03 13.30 -13.83
C PRO A 5 1.60 12.41 -12.72
N ILE A 6 1.96 11.17 -13.06
CA ILE A 6 2.47 10.21 -12.08
C ILE A 6 3.90 10.58 -11.64
N ILE A 7 4.72 11.02 -12.59
CA ILE A 7 6.10 11.42 -12.30
C ILE A 7 6.11 12.72 -11.49
N ARG A 8 5.28 13.71 -11.85
CA ARG A 8 5.20 14.98 -11.11
C ARG A 8 4.80 14.81 -9.64
N SER A 9 3.72 14.09 -9.36
CA SER A 9 3.29 13.91 -7.96
C SER A 9 4.23 13.01 -7.15
N ALA A 10 5.04 12.15 -7.79
CA ALA A 10 6.13 11.44 -7.13
C ALA A 10 7.30 12.37 -6.76
N LEU A 11 7.62 13.36 -7.59
CA LEU A 11 8.65 14.37 -7.32
C LEU A 11 8.26 15.32 -6.17
N ASP A 12 6.96 15.57 -5.99
CA ASP A 12 6.43 16.41 -4.90
C ASP A 12 6.44 15.70 -3.52
N GLY A 13 6.89 14.44 -3.45
CA GLY A 13 7.01 13.67 -2.21
C GLY A 13 5.69 13.27 -1.56
N ASN A 14 4.55 13.58 -2.19
CA ASN A 14 3.22 13.39 -1.61
C ASN A 14 2.63 12.02 -1.98
N ASN A 15 3.19 10.97 -1.37
CA ASN A 15 2.85 9.59 -1.71
C ASN A 15 1.42 9.19 -1.27
N GLU A 16 0.98 9.65 -0.10
CA GLU A 16 -0.34 9.29 0.46
C GLU A 16 -1.41 10.34 0.17
N GLY A 17 -1.04 11.62 0.08
CA GLY A 17 -1.98 12.71 -0.13
C GLY A 17 -2.92 12.93 1.04
N THR A 18 -4.04 13.58 0.76
CA THR A 18 -5.12 13.81 1.73
C THR A 18 -6.42 13.26 1.17
N ASN A 19 -7.46 13.15 2.00
CA ASN A 19 -8.80 12.74 1.56
C ASN A 19 -9.38 13.63 0.44
N LYS A 20 -8.93 14.89 0.33
CA LYS A 20 -9.37 15.83 -0.71
C LYS A 20 -8.52 15.78 -1.96
N GLN A 21 -7.27 15.36 -1.83
CA GLN A 21 -6.30 15.28 -2.90
C GLN A 21 -5.49 14.00 -2.73
N PRO A 22 -5.96 12.87 -3.30
CA PRO A 22 -5.33 11.57 -3.13
C PRO A 22 -3.88 11.61 -3.60
N GLY A 23 -2.98 10.93 -2.90
CA GLY A 23 -1.57 10.87 -3.26
C GLY A 23 -1.30 10.04 -4.50
N ILE A 24 -0.02 9.84 -4.80
CA ILE A 24 0.36 9.16 -6.03
C ILE A 24 -0.08 7.70 -6.10
N VAL A 25 -0.09 7.00 -4.97
CA VAL A 25 -0.45 5.57 -4.91
C VAL A 25 -1.91 5.35 -5.32
N PRO A 26 -2.92 5.98 -4.68
CA PRO A 26 -4.31 5.83 -5.10
C PRO A 26 -4.57 6.33 -6.54
N GLN A 27 -3.93 7.41 -6.98
CA GLN A 27 -4.09 7.92 -8.36
C GLN A 27 -3.52 6.96 -9.42
N ALA A 28 -2.34 6.38 -9.17
CA ALA A 28 -1.74 5.41 -10.09
C ALA A 28 -2.57 4.13 -10.15
N LEU A 29 -3.09 3.67 -9.02
CA LEU A 29 -3.95 2.49 -8.97
C LEU A 29 -5.27 2.71 -9.74
N GLU A 30 -5.91 3.88 -9.58
CA GLU A 30 -7.12 4.25 -10.33
C GLU A 30 -6.87 4.18 -11.84
N LYS A 31 -5.78 4.77 -12.33
CA LYS A 31 -5.42 4.73 -13.75
C LYS A 31 -5.15 3.30 -14.22
N LEU A 32 -4.35 2.54 -13.47
CA LEU A 32 -3.99 1.17 -13.83
C LEU A 32 -5.24 0.28 -13.96
N LEU A 33 -6.15 0.36 -12.99
CA LEU A 33 -7.39 -0.41 -13.00
C LEU A 33 -8.36 0.07 -14.09
N SER A 34 -8.43 1.38 -14.34
CA SER A 34 -9.27 1.93 -15.42
C SER A 34 -8.82 1.46 -16.80
N LEU A 35 -7.50 1.41 -17.03
CA LEU A 35 -6.94 0.88 -18.27
C LEU A 35 -7.28 -0.61 -18.45
N ALA A 36 -7.11 -1.41 -17.39
CA ALA A 36 -7.47 -2.83 -17.42
C ALA A 36 -8.97 -3.09 -17.56
N ALA A 37 -9.82 -2.21 -17.01
CA ALA A 37 -11.27 -2.32 -17.17
C ALA A 37 -11.75 -1.92 -18.57
N CYS A 38 -10.98 -1.09 -19.28
CA CYS A 38 -11.30 -0.69 -20.65
C CYS A 38 -10.89 -1.76 -21.68
N ASP A 39 -9.87 -2.57 -21.35
CA ASP A 39 -9.37 -3.63 -22.21
C ASP A 39 -10.02 -5.00 -21.89
N ASN A 40 -10.97 -5.41 -22.72
CA ASN A 40 -11.63 -6.72 -22.61
C ASN A 40 -10.94 -7.83 -23.41
N SER A 41 -9.78 -7.57 -24.02
CA SER A 41 -9.09 -8.55 -24.86
C SER A 41 -8.29 -9.58 -24.07
N ILE A 42 -7.91 -9.26 -22.83
CA ILE A 42 -7.06 -10.09 -21.97
C ILE A 42 -7.55 -10.03 -20.52
N LEU A 43 -7.28 -11.07 -19.74
CA LEU A 43 -7.54 -11.09 -18.31
C LEU A 43 -6.34 -10.53 -17.53
N TYR A 44 -6.58 -9.55 -16.67
CA TYR A 44 -5.56 -8.95 -15.82
C TYR A 44 -5.57 -9.56 -14.41
N SER A 45 -4.39 -9.71 -13.82
CA SER A 45 -4.22 -10.11 -12.43
C SER A 45 -3.23 -9.17 -11.75
N PHE A 46 -3.62 -8.57 -10.62
CA PHE A 46 -2.82 -7.61 -9.88
C PHE A 46 -2.44 -8.19 -8.51
N LEU A 47 -1.18 -8.01 -8.12
CA LEU A 47 -0.68 -8.29 -6.78
C LEU A 47 -0.12 -7.00 -6.20
N MET A 48 -0.42 -6.74 -4.94
CA MET A 48 0.04 -5.55 -4.23
C MET A 48 0.61 -5.92 -2.87
N SER A 49 1.69 -5.25 -2.48
CA SER A 49 2.33 -5.40 -1.17
C SER A 49 2.77 -4.04 -0.66
N MET A 50 2.54 -3.76 0.62
CA MET A 50 3.05 -2.59 1.33
C MET A 50 3.83 -3.10 2.52
N LEU A 51 5.06 -2.61 2.68
CA LEU A 51 5.99 -3.08 3.70
C LEU A 51 6.74 -1.90 4.30
N GLU A 52 7.14 -2.05 5.55
CA GLU A 52 8.01 -1.15 6.29
C GLU A 52 9.36 -1.83 6.50
N VAL A 53 10.45 -1.14 6.15
CA VAL A 53 11.81 -1.58 6.44
C VAL A 53 12.36 -0.70 7.54
N TYR A 54 12.64 -1.30 8.69
CA TYR A 54 13.16 -0.58 9.85
C TYR A 54 14.29 -1.37 10.49
N MET A 55 15.49 -0.78 10.54
CA MET A 55 16.67 -1.34 11.23
C MET A 55 16.93 -2.83 10.94
N GLY A 56 16.93 -3.22 9.66
CA GLY A 56 17.17 -4.60 9.22
C GLY A 56 15.98 -5.54 9.38
N SER A 57 14.84 -5.05 9.87
CA SER A 57 13.57 -5.79 9.94
C SER A 57 12.62 -5.37 8.82
N LEU A 58 11.95 -6.34 8.21
CA LEU A 58 10.91 -6.14 7.21
C LEU A 58 9.55 -6.51 7.81
N ARG A 59 8.59 -5.59 7.74
CA ARG A 59 7.24 -5.77 8.28
C ARG A 59 6.20 -5.54 7.20
N GLY A 60 5.29 -6.49 7.00
CA GLY A 60 4.14 -6.30 6.12
C GLY A 60 3.13 -5.33 6.74
N LEU A 61 2.69 -4.34 5.96
CA LEU A 61 1.71 -3.32 6.38
C LEU A 61 0.28 -3.65 5.93
N ILE A 62 0.09 -4.35 4.79
CA ILE A 62 -1.24 -4.73 4.31
C ILE A 62 -1.80 -5.96 5.04
N CYS A 63 -0.92 -6.84 5.53
CA CYS A 63 -1.34 -8.04 6.25
C CYS A 63 -1.47 -7.73 7.74
N ARG A 64 -2.67 -7.78 8.31
CA ARG A 64 -2.82 -7.83 9.78
C ARG A 64 -2.07 -9.05 10.29
N ALA A 65 -1.03 -8.85 11.09
CA ALA A 65 -0.42 -9.95 11.83
C ALA A 65 -1.51 -10.66 12.66
N PRO A 66 -1.62 -12.00 12.61
CA PRO A 66 -2.52 -12.70 13.51
C PRO A 66 -2.10 -12.37 14.94
N LYS A 67 -3.03 -11.84 15.74
CA LYS A 67 -2.78 -11.61 17.17
C LYS A 67 -2.59 -12.97 17.82
N LEU A 68 -1.35 -13.38 18.08
CA LEU A 68 -1.10 -14.51 18.97
C LEU A 68 -1.74 -14.17 20.33
N PRO A 69 -2.49 -15.09 20.96
CA PRO A 69 -3.05 -14.84 22.28
C PRO A 69 -1.91 -14.54 23.25
N GLN A 70 -1.90 -13.32 23.81
CA GLN A 70 -0.95 -12.95 24.85
C GLN A 70 -1.18 -13.85 26.06
N LYS A 71 -0.28 -14.79 26.29
CA LYS A 71 -0.26 -15.58 27.52
C LYS A 71 0.12 -14.63 28.66
N ASN A 72 -0.90 -14.07 29.32
CA ASN A 72 -0.75 -13.24 30.51
C ASN A 72 -0.23 -14.08 31.69
N THR A 73 1.06 -14.37 31.73
CA THR A 73 1.71 -14.90 32.93
C THR A 73 2.16 -13.71 33.78
N ARG A 74 1.32 -13.30 34.73
CA ARG A 74 1.75 -12.45 35.86
C ARG A 74 2.82 -13.22 36.65
N PRO A 75 4.00 -12.65 36.95
CA PRO A 75 4.93 -13.29 37.88
C PRO A 75 4.33 -13.27 39.31
N PRO A 76 4.62 -14.30 40.14
CA PRO A 76 4.14 -14.33 41.52
C PRO A 76 4.78 -13.20 42.32
N LEU A 77 3.96 -12.53 43.15
CA LEU A 77 4.45 -11.55 44.12
C LEU A 77 5.35 -12.26 45.14
N ASN A 78 6.56 -11.74 45.34
CA ASN A 78 7.39 -12.02 46.52
C ASN A 78 7.40 -10.82 47.45
#